data_AF-A0A077WTU3-F1
#
_entry.id   AF-A0A077WTU3-F1
#
_cell.length_a   1.000
_cell.length_b   1.000
_cell.length_c   1.000
_cell.angle_alpha   90.00
_cell.angle_beta   90.00
_cell.angle_gamma   90.00
#
_symmetry.space_group_name_H-M   'P 1'
#
loop_
_entity.id
_entity.type
_entity.pdbx_description
1 polymer ?
#
loop_
_entity_poly.entity_id
_entity_poly.type
_entity_poly.pdbx_seq_one_letter_code
_entity_poly.pdbx_strand_id
1 'polypeptide(L)'
;MSLFSVPTCPICEQPVPGPRGQDPNISVNRHIQNNCNDKKQTASNICHQRGCNAKLLVPMNCSDCGYSFCVKHRLPVDHSCQPPQKNTSQKRPTASSSSKRRNSKQQEQELARLTEKANHNRLTEAEQARLTSLRRKQRKSSCIIS
;
A
#
# COMPACT_ATOMS: atom_id res chain seq x y z
N MET A 1 35.53 5.28 28.00
CA MET A 1 35.44 5.18 26.53
C MET A 1 34.45 6.23 26.05
N SER A 2 34.93 7.35 25.52
CA SER A 2 34.05 8.45 25.07
C SER A 2 33.38 8.06 23.75
N LEU A 3 32.05 7.97 23.75
CA LEU A 3 31.25 7.71 22.57
C LEU A 3 31.28 8.95 21.67
N PHE A 4 32.04 8.88 20.58
CA PHE A 4 32.04 9.91 19.54
C PHE A 4 30.83 9.70 18.64
N SER A 5 29.89 10.64 18.64
CA SER A 5 28.74 10.64 17.74
C SER A 5 29.03 11.51 16.52
N VAL A 6 28.99 10.92 15.33
CA VAL A 6 29.17 11.66 14.07
C VAL A 6 27.82 12.26 13.66
N PRO A 7 27.72 13.59 13.45
CA PRO A 7 26.48 14.20 13.00
C PRO A 7 26.17 13.80 11.56
N THR A 8 24.89 13.56 11.26
CA THR A 8 24.41 13.30 9.91
C THR A 8 23.90 14.61 9.27
N CYS A 9 24.16 14.78 7.97
CA CYS A 9 23.65 15.93 7.21
C CYS A 9 22.15 15.75 6.91
N PRO A 10 21.29 16.76 7.12
CA PRO A 10 19.86 16.64 6.80
C PRO A 10 19.55 16.72 5.30
N ILE A 11 20.50 17.13 4.44
CA ILE A 11 20.30 17.29 2.99
C ILE A 11 20.68 16.01 2.24
N CYS A 12 21.89 15.50 2.48
CA CYS A 12 22.42 14.33 1.78
C CYS A 12 22.37 13.04 2.62
N GLU A 13 21.93 13.11 3.89
CA GLU A 13 21.86 12.00 4.86
C GLU A 13 23.20 11.28 5.10
N GLN A 14 24.31 11.86 4.66
CA GLN A 14 25.66 11.29 4.85
C GLN A 14 26.24 11.76 6.20
N PRO A 15 27.04 10.92 6.87
CA PRO A 15 27.79 11.33 8.06
C PRO A 15 28.77 12.45 7.69
N VAL A 16 28.73 13.55 8.42
CA VAL A 16 29.61 14.71 8.18
C VAL A 16 30.88 14.56 9.01
N PRO A 17 32.05 14.35 8.39
CA PRO A 17 33.31 14.27 9.13
C PRO A 17 33.71 15.65 9.66
N GLY A 18 34.15 15.68 10.92
CA GLY A 18 34.62 16.89 11.60
C GLY A 18 35.64 16.58 12.71
N PRO A 19 36.49 17.55 13.08
CA PRO A 19 37.47 17.40 14.14
C PRO A 19 36.80 17.21 15.51
N ARG A 20 37.48 16.45 16.39
CA ARG A 20 37.01 16.19 17.76
C ARG A 20 36.98 17.49 18.57
N GLY A 21 35.85 17.78 19.20
CA GLY A 21 35.65 18.98 20.02
C GLY A 21 35.08 20.19 19.26
N GLN A 22 34.91 20.11 17.94
CA GLN A 22 34.19 21.14 17.18
C GLN A 22 32.68 20.90 17.25
N ASP A 23 31.92 21.99 17.37
CA ASP A 23 30.45 21.91 17.40
C ASP A 23 29.90 21.25 16.12
N PRO A 24 28.98 20.28 16.25
CA PRO A 24 28.37 19.60 15.11
C PRO A 24 27.75 20.54 14.09
N ASN A 25 27.11 21.64 14.51
CA ASN A 25 26.47 22.58 13.59
C ASN A 25 27.50 23.27 12.70
N ILE A 26 28.69 23.57 13.21
CA ILE A 26 29.76 24.19 12.42
C ILE A 26 30.24 23.23 11.32
N SER A 27 30.43 21.95 11.65
CA SER A 27 30.85 20.95 10.67
C SER A 27 29.78 20.70 9.59
N VAL A 28 28.51 20.59 10.01
CA VAL A 28 27.38 20.41 9.09
C VAL A 28 27.17 21.66 8.23
N ASN A 29 27.23 22.87 8.79
CA ASN A 29 27.07 24.11 8.03
C ASN A 29 28.19 24.30 7.00
N ARG A 30 29.45 24.02 7.38
CA ARG A 30 30.57 24.03 6.43
C ARG A 30 30.39 23.00 5.32
N HIS A 31 29.89 21.80 5.63
CA HIS A 31 29.58 20.80 4.62
C HIS A 31 28.48 21.28 3.66
N ILE A 32 27.43 21.93 4.16
CA ILE A 32 26.34 22.50 3.34
C ILE A 32 26.87 23.61 2.43
N GLN A 33 27.70 24.51 2.95
CA GLN A 33 28.30 25.61 2.20
C GLN A 33 29.30 25.15 1.12
N ASN A 34 29.96 24.00 1.31
CA ASN A 34 30.95 23.45 0.38
C ASN A 34 30.33 22.45 -0.61
N ASN A 35 29.24 22.82 -1.28
CA ASN A 35 28.53 21.98 -2.26
C ASN A 35 28.25 20.58 -1.71
N CYS A 36 27.47 20.51 -0.63
CA CYS A 36 26.92 19.25 -0.11
C CYS A 36 26.41 18.40 -1.28
N ASN A 37 26.98 17.21 -1.45
CA ASN A 37 26.78 16.41 -2.66
C ASN A 37 25.31 15.93 -2.68
N ASP A 38 24.45 16.61 -3.45
CA ASP A 38 22.99 16.39 -3.54
C ASP A 38 22.59 14.99 -4.05
N LYS A 39 23.57 14.13 -4.32
CA LYS A 39 23.38 12.87 -5.01
C LYS A 39 23.16 11.75 -4.01
N LYS A 40 22.07 11.84 -3.25
CA LYS A 40 21.31 10.63 -3.01
C LYS A 40 20.76 10.25 -4.39
N GLN A 41 21.42 9.31 -5.08
CA GLN A 41 20.85 8.64 -6.24
C GLN A 41 19.58 7.93 -5.75
N THR A 42 18.51 8.70 -5.59
CA THR A 42 17.16 8.18 -5.47
C THR A 42 16.99 7.36 -6.72
N ALA A 43 16.83 6.04 -6.56
CA ALA A 43 16.61 5.12 -7.66
C ALA A 43 15.65 5.81 -8.63
N SER A 44 16.15 6.13 -9.83
CA SER A 44 15.45 7.05 -10.72
C SER A 44 14.09 6.43 -11.01
N ASN A 45 13.03 7.03 -10.49
CA ASN A 45 11.67 6.58 -10.71
C ASN A 45 11.35 6.87 -12.17
N ILE A 46 11.71 5.96 -13.08
CA ILE A 46 11.48 6.10 -14.51
C ILE A 46 10.24 5.29 -14.88
N CYS A 47 9.46 5.83 -15.80
CA CYS A 47 8.33 5.14 -16.38
C CYS A 47 8.79 3.84 -17.06
N HIS A 48 8.18 2.70 -16.74
CA HIS A 48 8.49 1.41 -17.35
C HIS A 48 7.82 1.20 -18.72
N GLN A 49 7.07 2.17 -19.22
CA GLN A 49 6.42 2.08 -20.54
C GLN A 49 7.45 2.21 -21.66
N ARG A 50 7.38 1.33 -22.67
CA ARG A 50 8.28 1.36 -23.83
C ARG A 50 8.18 2.71 -24.54
N GLY A 51 9.32 3.38 -24.73
CA GLY A 51 9.39 4.70 -25.35
C GLY A 51 9.08 5.88 -24.42
N CYS A 52 8.83 5.64 -23.12
CA CYS A 52 8.60 6.71 -22.15
C CYS A 52 9.78 6.82 -21.16
N ASN A 53 10.56 7.89 -21.25
CA ASN A 53 11.69 8.17 -20.33
C ASN A 53 11.33 9.23 -19.27
N ALA A 54 10.04 9.37 -18.95
CA ALA A 54 9.58 10.34 -17.97
C ALA A 54 10.12 9.97 -16.57
N LYS A 55 10.77 10.93 -15.91
CA LYS A 55 11.18 10.83 -14.51
C LYS A 55 10.02 11.25 -13.62
N LEU A 56 9.66 10.39 -12.68
CA LEU A 56 8.64 10.62 -11.68
C LEU A 56 9.29 11.19 -10.42
N LEU A 57 8.66 12.20 -9.82
CA LEU A 57 9.06 12.72 -8.52
C LEU A 57 8.82 11.69 -7.41
N VAL A 58 7.73 10.92 -7.53
CA VAL A 58 7.31 9.87 -6.60
C VAL A 58 7.01 8.59 -7.41
N PRO A 59 7.46 7.40 -6.98
CA PRO A 59 7.12 6.16 -7.66
C PRO A 59 5.60 5.91 -7.61
N MET A 60 5.00 5.69 -8.78
CA MET A 60 3.59 5.34 -8.91
C MET A 60 3.49 3.91 -9.44
N ASN A 61 3.35 2.96 -8.52
CA ASN A 61 3.35 1.53 -8.82
C ASN A 61 1.97 1.09 -9.34
N CYS A 62 1.94 0.27 -10.39
CA CYS A 62 0.73 -0.42 -10.80
C CYS A 62 0.41 -1.57 -9.83
N SER A 63 -0.85 -1.70 -9.41
CA SER A 63 -1.30 -2.77 -8.49
C SER A 63 -1.21 -4.17 -9.10
N ASP A 64 -1.30 -4.28 -10.42
CA ASP A 64 -1.38 -5.56 -11.11
C ASP A 64 0.01 -6.11 -11.49
N CYS A 65 0.88 -5.25 -12.03
CA CYS A 65 2.22 -5.66 -12.49
C CYS A 65 3.38 -5.19 -11.59
N GLY A 66 3.15 -4.26 -10.65
CA GLY A 66 4.17 -3.80 -9.70
C GLY A 66 5.21 -2.82 -10.23
N TYR A 67 5.20 -2.51 -11.54
CA TYR A 67 6.12 -1.55 -12.16
C TYR A 67 5.68 -0.09 -11.95
N SER A 68 6.62 0.85 -12.08
CA SER A 68 6.38 2.29 -11.93
C SER A 68 6.07 2.97 -13.26
N PHE A 69 4.99 3.76 -13.32
CA PHE A 69 4.54 4.44 -14.53
C PHE A 69 4.19 5.91 -14.27
N CYS A 70 4.48 6.80 -15.23
CA CYS A 70 4.12 8.21 -15.10
C CYS A 70 2.60 8.42 -15.11
N VAL A 71 2.13 9.62 -14.78
CA VAL A 71 0.68 9.94 -14.70
C VAL A 71 -0.08 9.55 -15.97
N LYS A 72 0.55 9.69 -17.15
CA LYS A 72 -0.04 9.31 -18.44
C LYS A 72 -0.17 7.80 -18.66
N HIS A 73 0.66 7.00 -18.00
CA HIS A 73 0.71 5.55 -18.19
C HIS A 73 0.34 4.78 -16.92
N ARG A 74 -0.24 5.45 -15.91
CA ARG A 74 -0.56 4.82 -14.62
C ARG A 74 -1.66 3.77 -14.75
N LEU A 75 -2.59 3.93 -15.69
CA LEU A 75 -3.70 3.00 -15.86
C LEU A 75 -3.25 1.76 -16.66
N PRO A 76 -3.80 0.57 -16.36
CA PRO A 76 -3.50 -0.67 -17.09
C PRO A 76 -3.81 -0.66 -18.59
N VAL A 77 -4.57 0.32 -19.07
CA VAL A 77 -4.88 0.49 -20.50
C VAL A 77 -3.78 1.25 -21.24
N ASP A 78 -3.04 2.11 -20.53
CA ASP A 78 -2.02 3.00 -21.10
C ASP A 78 -0.61 2.40 -21.04
N HIS A 79 -0.44 1.34 -20.24
CA HIS A 79 0.74 0.49 -20.30
C HIS A 79 0.30 -0.94 -20.60
N SER A 80 1.07 -1.68 -21.40
CA SER A 80 0.78 -3.10 -21.70
C SER A 80 0.96 -3.95 -20.44
N CYS A 81 -0.02 -3.89 -19.53
CA CYS A 81 0.09 -4.41 -18.18
C CYS A 81 0.17 -5.93 -18.20
N GLN A 82 1.34 -6.46 -17.85
CA GLN A 82 1.57 -7.90 -17.72
C GLN A 82 1.76 -8.24 -16.25
N PRO A 83 0.73 -8.75 -15.55
CA PRO A 83 0.89 -9.18 -14.18
C PRO A 83 1.91 -10.33 -14.13
N PRO A 84 2.79 -10.39 -13.12
CA PRO A 84 3.68 -11.53 -12.95
C PRO A 84 2.82 -12.78 -12.85
N GLN A 85 3.03 -13.72 -13.78
CA GLN A 85 2.41 -15.03 -13.75
C GLN A 85 2.83 -15.66 -12.43
N LYS A 86 1.95 -15.61 -11.43
CA LYS A 86 2.17 -16.34 -10.18
C LYS A 86 2.23 -17.79 -10.61
N ASN A 87 3.42 -18.39 -10.62
CA ASN A 87 3.58 -19.83 -10.80
C ASN A 87 2.82 -20.47 -9.64
N THR A 88 1.54 -20.75 -9.87
CA THR A 88 0.73 -21.54 -8.97
C THR A 88 1.23 -22.96 -9.12
N SER A 89 2.36 -23.26 -8.48
CA SER A 89 2.67 -24.63 -8.09
C SER A 89 1.41 -25.13 -7.41
N GLN A 90 0.77 -26.09 -8.08
CA GLN A 90 -0.54 -26.61 -7.80
C GLN A 90 -0.63 -27.06 -6.34
N LYS A 91 -1.07 -26.18 -5.43
CA LYS A 91 -1.65 -26.64 -4.17
C LYS A 91 -3.05 -27.13 -4.52
N ARG A 92 -3.17 -28.47 -4.65
CA ARG A 92 -4.44 -29.21 -4.66
C ARG A 92 -5.41 -28.55 -3.68
N PRO A 93 -6.64 -28.20 -4.08
CA PRO A 93 -7.63 -27.74 -3.13
C PRO A 93 -7.95 -28.90 -2.18
N THR A 94 -7.50 -28.80 -0.93
CA THR A 94 -8.04 -29.63 0.14
C THR A 94 -9.52 -29.24 0.32
N ALA A 95 -10.38 -30.25 0.46
CA ALA A 95 -11.84 -30.15 0.41
C ALA A 95 -12.48 -29.45 1.64
N SER A 96 -11.97 -28.28 2.03
CA SER A 96 -12.46 -27.50 3.18
C SER A 96 -13.15 -26.17 2.80
N SER A 97 -13.15 -25.79 1.51
CA SER A 97 -13.75 -24.53 1.02
C SER A 97 -15.26 -24.59 0.75
N SER A 98 -15.88 -25.78 0.76
CA SER A 98 -17.31 -25.95 0.49
C SER A 98 -18.21 -25.34 1.58
N SER A 99 -17.77 -25.38 2.84
CA SER A 99 -18.57 -24.91 3.98
C SER A 99 -18.67 -23.37 4.05
N LYS A 100 -17.63 -22.65 3.62
CA LYS A 100 -17.59 -21.17 3.64
C LYS A 100 -18.47 -20.56 2.54
N ARG A 101 -18.49 -21.15 1.33
CA ARG A 101 -19.36 -20.69 0.22
C ARG A 101 -20.85 -20.92 0.51
N ARG A 102 -21.23 -22.03 1.14
CA ARG A 102 -22.64 -22.29 1.53
C ARG A 102 -23.13 -21.31 2.61
N ASN A 103 -22.29 -21.01 3.60
CA ASN A 103 -22.62 -20.09 4.69
C ASN A 103 -22.77 -18.64 4.20
N SER A 104 -21.94 -18.19 3.25
CA SER A 104 -22.05 -16.85 2.65
C SER A 104 -23.37 -16.65 1.89
N LYS A 105 -23.79 -17.65 1.10
CA LYS A 105 -25.06 -17.58 0.35
C LYS A 105 -26.28 -17.53 1.28
N GLN A 106 -26.27 -18.28 2.38
CA GLN A 106 -27.36 -18.27 3.37
C GLN A 106 -27.44 -16.92 4.11
N GLN A 107 -26.30 -16.33 4.48
CA GLN A 107 -26.26 -15.01 5.15
C GLN A 107 -26.76 -13.88 4.25
N GLU A 108 -26.47 -13.94 2.96
CA GLU A 108 -26.92 -12.94 1.99
C GLU A 108 -28.44 -13.02 1.73
N GLN A 109 -28.98 -14.23 1.64
CA GLN A 109 -30.43 -14.46 1.54
C GLN A 109 -31.18 -14.01 2.80
N GLU A 110 -30.62 -14.25 3.99
CA GLU A 110 -31.20 -13.78 5.26
C GLU A 110 -31.17 -12.25 5.36
N LEU A 111 -30.07 -11.61 4.92
CA LEU A 111 -29.97 -10.15 4.88
C LEU A 111 -31.01 -9.53 3.93
N ALA A 112 -31.22 -10.12 2.76
CA ALA A 112 -32.23 -9.66 1.79
C ALA A 112 -33.64 -9.70 2.39
N ARG A 113 -34.05 -10.85 2.96
CA ARG A 113 -35.36 -11.03 3.58
C ARG A 113 -35.63 -10.07 4.74
N LEU A 114 -34.62 -9.84 5.59
CA LEU A 114 -34.75 -8.89 6.71
C LEU A 114 -34.80 -7.44 6.22
N THR A 115 -34.11 -7.11 5.14
CA THR A 115 -34.16 -5.77 4.54
C THR A 115 -35.53 -5.49 3.90
N GLU A 116 -36.14 -6.48 3.25
CA GLU A 116 -37.51 -6.36 2.71
C GLU A 116 -38.55 -6.16 3.83
N LYS A 117 -38.43 -6.91 4.93
CA LYS A 117 -39.28 -6.70 6.13
C LYS A 117 -39.09 -5.31 6.72
N ALA A 118 -37.87 -4.75 6.67
CA ALA A 118 -37.59 -3.39 7.10
C ALA A 118 -38.33 -2.35 6.25
N ASN A 119 -38.31 -2.52 4.93
CA ASN A 119 -38.98 -1.63 3.98
C ASN A 119 -40.51 -1.65 4.17
N HIS A 120 -41.09 -2.80 4.52
CA HIS A 120 -42.50 -2.93 4.86
C HIS A 120 -42.83 -2.58 6.33
N ASN A 121 -41.87 -2.02 7.08
CA ASN A 121 -42.01 -1.60 8.48
C ASN A 121 -42.60 -2.70 9.39
N ARG A 122 -42.20 -3.96 9.13
CA ARG A 122 -42.77 -5.16 9.76
C ARG A 122 -41.72 -5.94 10.57
N LEU A 123 -40.65 -5.27 10.99
CA LEU A 123 -39.54 -5.88 11.74
C LEU A 123 -39.81 -5.89 13.25
N THR A 124 -39.53 -7.03 13.88
CA THR A 124 -39.42 -7.11 15.34
C THR A 124 -38.06 -6.62 15.83
N GLU A 125 -37.96 -6.21 17.10
CA GLU A 125 -36.70 -5.75 17.72
C GLU A 125 -35.58 -6.80 17.61
N ALA A 126 -35.92 -8.08 17.77
CA ALA A 126 -34.99 -9.20 17.63
C ALA A 126 -34.46 -9.36 16.19
N GLU A 127 -35.31 -9.16 15.19
CA GLU A 127 -34.92 -9.20 13.77
C GLU A 127 -34.07 -7.98 13.37
N GLN A 128 -34.34 -6.82 13.97
CA GLN A 128 -33.54 -5.61 13.75
C GLN A 128 -32.11 -5.76 14.31
N ALA A 129 -31.94 -6.42 15.46
CA ALA A 129 -30.64 -6.77 16.00
C ALA A 129 -29.87 -7.78 15.10
N ARG A 130 -30.58 -8.75 14.50
CA ARG A 130 -30.00 -9.70 13.53
C ARG A 130 -29.52 -9.01 12.25
N LEU A 131 -30.32 -8.11 11.69
CA LEU A 131 -29.96 -7.32 10.49
C LEU A 131 -28.68 -6.49 10.71
N THR A 132 -28.58 -5.83 11.86
CA THR A 132 -27.42 -5.01 12.24
C THR A 132 -26.14 -5.85 12.37
N SER A 133 -26.26 -7.05 12.97
CA SER A 133 -25.14 -7.99 13.15
C SER A 133 -24.63 -8.55 11.81
N LEU A 134 -25.54 -8.89 10.89
CA LEU A 134 -25.20 -9.38 9.55
C LEU A 134 -24.48 -8.31 8.70
N ARG A 135 -24.96 -7.05 8.72
CA ARG A 135 -24.31 -5.93 8.02
C ARG A 135 -22.89 -5.64 8.54
N ARG A 136 -22.68 -5.73 9.86
CA ARG A 136 -21.36 -5.55 10.48
C ARG A 136 -20.37 -6.63 10.05
N LYS A 137 -20.84 -7.87 9.91
CA LYS A 137 -20.03 -9.00 9.44
C LYS A 137 -19.58 -8.81 7.98
N GLN A 138 -20.46 -8.32 7.11
CA GLN A 138 -20.11 -7.99 5.72
C GLN A 138 -19.05 -6.88 5.61
N ARG A 139 -19.18 -5.81 6.41
CA ARG A 139 -18.16 -4.75 6.47
C ARG A 139 -16.80 -5.30 6.89
N LYS A 140 -16.74 -6.16 7.92
CA LYS A 140 -15.50 -6.76 8.40
C LYS A 140 -14.79 -7.64 7.36
N SER A 141 -15.54 -8.30 6.48
CA SER A 141 -14.98 -9.03 5.33
C SER A 141 -14.48 -8.12 4.19
N SER A 142 -15.01 -6.91 4.06
CA SER A 142 -14.54 -5.91 3.09
C SER A 142 -13.26 -5.20 3.55
N CYS A 143 -12.98 -5.14 4.86
CA CYS A 143 -11.82 -4.45 5.43
C CYS A 143 -10.51 -5.28 5.45
N ILE A 144 -10.48 -6.46 4.82
CA ILE A 144 -9.28 -7.34 4.75
C ILE A 144 -8.53 -7.17 3.40
N ILE A 145 -8.93 -6.18 2.60
CA ILE A 145 -8.23 -5.81 1.36
C ILE A 145 -7.94 -4.30 1.43
N SER A 146 -6.89 -3.94 2.17
CA SER A 146 -6.19 -2.66 2.06
C SER A 146 -4.75 -2.88 2.49
#